data_AF-A0A225WF90-F1
#
_entry.id   AF-A0A225WF90-F1
#
_cell.length_a   1.000
_cell.length_b   1.000
_cell.length_c   1.000
_cell.angle_alpha   90.00
_cell.angle_beta   90.00
_cell.angle_gamma   90.00
#
_symmetry.space_group_name_H-M   'P 1'
#
loop_
_entity.id
_entity.type
_entity.pdbx_description
1 polymer ?
#
loop_
_entity_poly.entity_id
_entity_poly.type
_entity_poly.pdbx_seq_one_letter_code
_entity_poly.pdbx_strand_id
1 'polypeptide(L)'
;MRELAKFVVGVARQPPARVNSCLNQRLDSASTVQEVLVAAVAPHRLPPQEADELVRLRNEVSRIQIRCEDAERDLANETQLRTAAEADSVRSTKDFYTFHDANEDLRTENVELVACIRELGITVAEQAHGVQRLKHRCRSSDADCAAAIRYVTQERERMKAGLTVYNAKLRQYLEEHDRGKVGSPSLRVNALLIENTSLRRAKSVLRQNSAEHGLNTDAMILSTTGLSASGLDWEPLGLGLDHGHSSPPAAKLSLRMLGQRGLCAFTYRCVGFVIEGIS
;
A
#
# COMPACT_ATOMS: atom_id res chain seq x y z
N MET A 1 78.32 82.42 50.88
CA MET A 1 77.66 82.91 52.13
C MET A 1 76.22 83.37 51.93
N ARG A 2 75.90 84.23 50.94
CA ARG A 2 74.53 84.77 50.75
C ARG A 2 73.47 83.70 50.40
N GLU A 3 73.82 82.71 49.59
CA GLU A 3 72.90 81.62 49.22
C GLU A 3 72.67 80.62 50.37
N LEU A 4 73.70 80.37 51.17
CA LEU A 4 73.58 79.57 52.40
C LEU A 4 72.64 80.25 53.41
N ALA A 5 72.76 81.57 53.57
CA ALA A 5 71.88 82.34 54.44
C ALA A 5 70.42 82.30 53.99
N LYS A 6 70.15 82.39 52.68
CA LYS A 6 68.79 82.25 52.13
C LYS A 6 68.23 80.83 52.33
N PHE A 7 69.05 79.80 52.14
CA PHE A 7 68.65 78.41 52.39
C PHE A 7 68.27 78.17 53.85
N VAL A 8 69.11 78.61 54.79
CA VAL A 8 68.84 78.48 56.24
C VAL A 8 67.57 79.24 56.65
N VAL A 9 67.37 80.45 56.12
CA VAL A 9 66.15 81.24 56.37
C VAL A 9 64.91 80.58 55.74
N GLY A 10 65.05 79.97 54.56
CA GLY A 10 63.98 79.24 53.88
C GLY A 10 63.54 78.00 54.66
N VAL A 11 64.49 77.18 55.11
CA VAL A 11 64.22 75.99 55.94
C VAL A 11 63.63 76.36 57.31
N ALA A 12 64.04 77.50 57.88
CA ALA A 12 63.49 77.98 59.16
C ALA A 12 62.05 78.51 59.03
N ARG A 13 61.69 79.14 57.90
CA ARG A 13 60.35 79.73 57.69
C ARG A 13 59.34 78.74 57.12
N GLN A 14 59.79 77.75 56.37
CA GLN A 14 58.98 76.66 55.85
C GLN A 14 59.75 75.35 56.01
N PRO A 15 59.67 74.72 57.19
CA PRO A 15 60.25 73.40 57.40
C PRO A 15 59.66 72.43 56.37
N PRO A 16 60.47 71.57 55.73
CA PRO A 16 59.95 70.50 54.88
C PRO A 16 58.87 69.72 55.61
N ALA A 17 57.76 69.40 54.92
CA ALA A 17 56.64 68.64 55.49
C ALA A 17 57.20 67.37 56.14
N ARG A 18 57.18 67.33 57.47
CA ARG A 18 57.90 66.31 58.20
C ARG A 18 57.14 64.98 58.06
N VAL A 19 57.67 64.07 57.24
CA VAL A 19 57.04 62.79 56.84
C VAL A 19 56.76 61.86 58.03
N ASN A 20 57.43 62.07 59.17
CA ASN A 20 57.37 61.15 60.28
C ASN A 20 57.21 61.85 61.63
N SER A 21 55.95 62.01 62.07
CA SER A 21 55.57 62.65 63.34
C SER A 21 56.28 62.07 64.56
N CYS A 22 56.47 60.74 64.61
CA CYS A 22 57.15 60.06 65.71
C CYS A 22 58.66 60.37 65.76
N LEU A 23 59.33 60.39 64.61
CA LEU A 23 60.75 60.79 64.54
C LEU A 23 60.91 62.25 64.98
N ASN A 24 59.98 63.12 64.57
CA ASN A 24 60.00 64.53 64.92
C ASN A 24 59.88 64.74 66.43
N GLN A 25 58.91 64.08 67.06
CA GLN A 25 58.70 64.20 68.51
C GLN A 25 59.92 63.73 69.31
N ARG A 26 60.60 62.68 68.83
CA ARG A 26 61.84 62.16 69.45
C ARG A 26 63.02 63.12 69.28
N LEU A 27 63.19 63.73 68.10
CA LEU A 27 64.23 64.72 67.85
C LEU A 27 63.97 66.03 68.60
N ASP A 28 62.71 66.46 68.70
CA ASP A 28 62.30 67.66 69.45
C ASP A 28 62.49 67.48 70.97
N SER A 29 62.53 66.25 71.47
CA SER A 29 62.78 65.92 72.89
C SER A 29 64.26 65.72 73.24
N ALA A 30 65.17 65.72 72.25
CA ALA A 30 66.61 65.51 72.46
C ALA A 30 67.31 66.84 72.79
N SER A 31 68.14 66.83 73.84
CA SER A 31 68.83 68.02 74.36
C SER A 31 70.34 68.01 74.12
N THR A 32 70.90 66.85 73.76
CA THR A 32 72.33 66.67 73.46
C THR A 32 72.57 66.06 72.07
N VAL A 33 73.74 66.30 71.49
CA VAL A 33 74.14 65.73 70.18
C VAL A 33 74.11 64.19 70.21
N GLN A 34 74.45 63.59 71.36
CA GLN A 34 74.38 62.16 71.57
C GLN A 34 72.92 61.65 71.57
N GLU A 35 72.00 62.35 72.23
CA GLU A 35 70.56 62.02 72.23
C GLU A 35 69.94 62.17 70.83
N VAL A 36 70.36 63.17 70.06
CA VAL A 36 69.93 63.35 68.67
C VAL A 36 70.39 62.17 67.81
N LEU A 37 71.64 61.74 67.94
CA LEU A 37 72.17 60.57 67.21
C LEU A 37 71.44 59.28 67.61
N VAL A 38 71.16 59.08 68.90
CA VAL A 38 70.38 57.93 69.37
C VAL A 38 68.94 57.99 68.87
N ALA A 39 68.29 59.16 68.89
CA ALA A 39 66.94 59.36 68.39
C ALA A 39 66.82 59.20 66.87
N ALA A 40 67.83 59.60 66.11
CA ALA A 40 67.86 59.45 64.66
C ALA A 40 68.07 58.00 64.22
N VAL A 41 68.82 57.20 64.99
CA VAL A 41 69.16 55.81 64.64
C VAL A 41 68.22 54.79 65.27
N ALA A 42 67.50 55.13 66.35
CA ALA A 42 66.64 54.14 66.99
C ALA A 42 65.41 53.78 66.12
N PRO A 43 65.12 52.48 65.96
CA PRO A 43 64.11 51.98 65.05
C PRO A 43 62.74 52.62 65.27
N HIS A 44 62.00 52.83 64.18
CA HIS A 44 60.61 53.23 64.24
C HIS A 44 59.78 52.18 64.96
N ARG A 45 59.28 52.52 66.15
CA ARG A 45 58.27 51.74 66.86
C ARG A 45 56.95 52.47 66.76
N LEU A 46 55.98 51.82 66.14
CA LEU A 46 54.61 52.30 66.13
C LEU A 46 54.08 52.32 67.57
N PRO A 47 53.25 53.31 67.93
CA PRO A 47 52.46 53.27 69.15
C PRO A 47 51.70 51.94 69.27
N PRO A 48 51.52 51.39 70.48
CA PRO A 48 50.84 50.10 70.67
C PRO A 48 49.45 50.05 70.00
N GLN A 49 48.68 51.14 70.09
CA GLN A 49 47.36 51.24 69.47
C GLN A 49 47.40 51.11 67.94
N GLU A 50 48.34 51.79 67.28
CA GLU A 50 48.50 51.71 65.81
C GLU A 50 48.99 50.32 65.38
N ALA A 51 49.82 49.67 66.19
CA ALA A 51 50.27 48.30 65.94
C ALA A 51 49.10 47.30 66.03
N ASP A 52 48.22 47.45 67.03
CA ASP A 52 47.01 46.61 67.18
C ASP A 52 46.02 46.82 66.02
N GLU A 53 45.85 48.06 65.56
CA GLU A 53 45.03 48.39 64.40
C GLU A 53 45.58 47.77 63.11
N LEU A 54 46.90 47.78 62.90
CA LEU A 54 47.52 47.10 61.76
C LEU A 54 47.32 45.59 61.80
N VAL A 55 47.42 44.96 62.97
CA VAL A 55 47.13 43.52 63.12
C VAL A 55 45.66 43.23 62.80
N ARG A 56 44.73 44.06 63.28
CA ARG A 56 43.30 43.93 62.97
C ARG A 56 43.02 44.10 61.48
N LEU A 57 43.63 45.08 60.83
CA LEU A 57 43.49 45.30 59.38
C LEU A 57 44.09 44.14 58.58
N ARG A 58 45.24 43.61 58.97
CA ARG A 58 45.81 42.41 58.32
C ARG A 58 44.87 41.23 58.42
N ASN A 59 44.28 40.97 59.59
CA ASN A 59 43.31 39.90 59.78
C ASN A 59 42.04 40.13 58.92
N GLU A 60 41.58 41.37 58.83
CA GLU A 60 40.45 41.73 57.98
C GLU A 60 40.75 41.53 56.49
N VAL A 61 41.93 41.96 56.02
CA VAL A 61 42.40 41.74 54.65
C VAL A 61 42.47 40.24 54.35
N SER A 62 43.07 39.44 55.25
CA SER A 62 43.10 37.98 55.09
C SER A 62 41.70 37.36 55.03
N ARG A 63 40.76 37.84 55.85
CA ARG A 63 39.37 37.36 55.83
C ARG A 63 38.66 37.72 54.53
N ILE A 64 38.82 38.94 54.05
CA ILE A 64 38.24 39.40 52.77
C ILE A 64 38.84 38.62 51.62
N GLN A 65 40.16 38.39 51.64
CA GLN A 65 40.85 37.64 50.59
C GLN A 65 40.31 36.21 50.45
N ILE A 66 40.13 35.49 51.57
CA ILE A 66 39.50 34.15 51.55
C ILE A 66 38.09 34.23 50.96
N ARG A 67 37.28 35.22 51.37
CA ARG A 67 35.92 35.40 50.83
C ARG A 67 35.91 35.73 49.34
N CYS A 68 36.91 36.47 48.84
CA CYS A 68 37.07 36.76 47.43
C CYS A 68 37.43 35.49 46.64
N GLU A 69 38.38 34.69 47.13
CA GLU A 69 38.76 33.41 46.52
C GLU A 69 37.56 32.43 46.48
N ASP A 70 36.75 32.39 47.53
CA ASP A 70 35.52 31.59 47.58
C ASP A 70 34.49 32.07 46.54
N ALA A 71 34.23 33.39 46.50
CA ALA A 71 33.29 33.98 45.55
C ALA A 71 33.74 33.82 44.09
N GLU A 72 35.05 33.87 43.81
CA GLU A 72 35.62 33.59 42.49
C GLU A 72 35.37 32.14 42.07
N ARG A 73 35.56 31.18 42.98
CA ARG A 73 35.24 29.77 42.73
C ARG A 73 33.74 29.55 42.48
N ASP A 74 32.89 30.18 43.27
CA ASP A 74 31.44 30.09 43.10
C ASP A 74 30.99 30.70 41.77
N LEU A 75 31.55 31.85 41.39
CA LEU A 75 31.29 32.46 40.10
C LEU A 75 31.76 31.56 38.94
N ALA A 76 32.95 30.95 39.05
CA ALA A 76 33.44 30.02 38.05
C ALA A 76 32.47 28.83 37.87
N ASN A 77 32.00 28.23 38.97
CA ASN A 77 31.03 27.14 38.93
C ASN A 77 29.70 27.57 38.28
N GLU A 78 29.17 28.73 38.67
CA GLU A 78 27.92 29.26 38.11
C GLU A 78 28.06 29.55 36.61
N THR A 79 29.19 30.12 36.17
CA THR A 79 29.44 30.34 34.74
C THR A 79 29.50 29.04 33.97
N GLN A 80 30.12 27.99 34.51
CA GLN A 80 30.17 26.67 33.89
C GLN A 80 28.77 26.06 33.77
N LEU A 81 27.95 26.12 34.83
CA LEU A 81 26.57 25.63 34.81
C LEU A 81 25.72 26.40 33.79
N ARG A 82 25.87 27.73 33.74
CA ARG A 82 25.17 28.56 32.76
C ARG A 82 25.56 28.20 31.33
N THR A 83 26.84 27.99 31.05
CA THR A 83 27.32 27.56 29.72
C THR A 83 26.76 26.19 29.34
N ALA A 84 26.70 25.25 30.29
CA ALA A 84 26.11 23.94 30.04
C ALA A 84 24.60 24.06 29.73
N ALA A 85 23.85 24.81 30.53
CA ALA A 85 22.42 25.05 30.33
C ALA A 85 22.12 25.77 29.00
N GLU A 86 22.96 26.72 28.61
CA GLU A 86 22.83 27.41 27.33
C GLU A 86 23.08 26.45 26.15
N ALA A 87 24.09 25.58 26.23
CA ALA A 87 24.35 24.56 25.22
C ALA A 87 23.18 23.58 25.07
N ASP A 88 22.57 23.17 26.18
CA ASP A 88 21.38 22.31 26.17
C ASP A 88 20.16 23.03 25.57
N SER A 89 19.96 24.31 25.91
CA SER A 89 18.89 25.13 25.33
C SER A 89 19.05 25.30 23.81
N VAL A 90 20.27 25.54 23.32
CA VAL A 90 20.57 25.64 21.89
C VAL A 90 20.27 24.30 21.19
N ARG A 91 20.68 23.19 21.79
CA ARG A 91 20.39 21.84 21.26
C ARG A 91 18.89 21.57 21.19
N SER A 92 18.16 21.82 22.28
CA SER A 92 16.70 21.64 22.33
C SER A 92 15.98 22.50 21.29
N THR A 93 16.47 23.73 21.05
CA THR A 93 15.89 24.62 20.02
C THR A 93 16.12 24.06 18.62
N LYS A 94 17.32 23.54 18.34
CA LYS A 94 17.63 22.89 17.07
C LYS A 94 16.75 21.66 16.84
N ASP A 95 16.57 20.83 17.86
CA ASP A 95 15.73 19.64 17.79
C ASP A 95 14.25 20.03 17.54
N PHE A 96 13.77 21.09 18.20
CA PHE A 96 12.42 21.64 17.96
C PHE A 96 12.19 21.99 16.49
N TYR A 97 13.11 22.73 15.85
CA TYR A 97 12.96 23.08 14.43
C TYR A 97 13.04 21.84 13.53
N THR A 98 13.92 20.89 13.84
CA THR A 98 14.00 19.62 13.09
C THR A 98 12.67 18.86 13.14
N PHE A 99 12.05 18.78 14.32
CA PHE A 99 10.74 18.14 14.46
C PHE A 99 9.62 18.96 13.83
N HIS A 100 9.70 20.30 13.89
CA HIS A 100 8.74 21.18 13.24
C HIS A 100 8.72 20.97 11.73
N ASP A 101 9.89 20.93 11.09
CA ASP A 101 10.01 20.70 9.64
C ASP A 101 9.44 19.33 9.25
N ALA A 102 9.83 18.27 9.97
CA ALA A 102 9.27 16.93 9.73
C ALA A 102 7.74 16.86 9.95
N ASN A 103 7.21 17.63 10.90
CA ASN A 103 5.76 17.72 11.10
C ASN A 103 5.07 18.42 9.93
N GLU A 104 5.70 19.45 9.38
CA GLU A 104 5.16 20.18 8.24
C GLU A 104 5.16 19.34 6.96
N ASP A 105 6.19 18.52 6.76
CA ASP A 105 6.23 17.52 5.70
C ASP A 105 5.05 16.53 5.84
N LEU A 106 4.84 15.99 7.05
CA LEU A 106 3.71 15.10 7.33
C LEU A 106 2.35 15.78 7.15
N ARG A 107 2.22 17.08 7.47
CA ARG A 107 0.98 17.82 7.21
C ARG A 107 0.72 17.94 5.70
N THR A 108 1.76 18.21 4.93
CA THR A 108 1.67 18.30 3.47
C THR A 108 1.23 16.96 2.86
N GLU A 109 1.87 15.85 3.25
CA GLU A 109 1.48 14.51 2.80
C GLU A 109 0.03 14.17 3.19
N ASN A 110 -0.39 14.49 4.42
CA ASN A 110 -1.78 14.28 4.84
C ASN A 110 -2.79 15.06 3.99
N VAL A 111 -2.47 16.30 3.60
CA VAL A 111 -3.33 17.09 2.70
C VAL A 111 -3.46 16.42 1.34
N GLU A 112 -2.34 15.94 0.78
CA GLU A 112 -2.33 15.23 -0.51
C GLU A 112 -3.12 13.92 -0.44
N LEU A 113 -2.95 13.12 0.61
CA LEU A 113 -3.69 11.88 0.82
C LEU A 113 -5.20 12.14 0.95
N VAL A 114 -5.60 13.17 1.70
CA VAL A 114 -7.01 13.56 1.81
C VAL A 114 -7.59 13.97 0.47
N ALA A 115 -6.83 14.70 -0.35
CA ALA A 115 -7.25 15.06 -1.71
C ALA A 115 -7.43 13.80 -2.59
N CYS A 116 -6.48 12.87 -2.56
CA CYS A 116 -6.55 11.60 -3.29
C CYS A 116 -7.75 10.75 -2.87
N ILE A 117 -8.01 10.62 -1.56
CA ILE A 117 -9.18 9.90 -1.04
C ILE A 117 -10.49 10.52 -1.56
N ARG A 118 -10.56 11.86 -1.63
CA ARG A 118 -11.73 12.55 -2.15
C ARG A 118 -11.94 12.26 -3.64
N GLU A 119 -10.89 12.26 -4.44
CA GLU A 119 -10.95 11.91 -5.87
C GLU A 119 -11.39 10.46 -6.08
N LEU A 120 -10.82 9.52 -5.32
CA LEU A 120 -11.25 8.13 -5.33
C LEU A 120 -12.72 8.00 -4.94
N GLY A 121 -13.19 8.75 -3.94
CA GLY A 121 -14.60 8.81 -3.55
C GLY A 121 -15.53 9.20 -4.71
N ILE A 122 -15.11 10.14 -5.55
CA ILE A 122 -15.86 10.55 -6.76
C ILE A 122 -15.92 9.40 -7.76
N THR A 123 -14.78 8.77 -8.08
CA THR A 123 -14.74 7.67 -9.05
C THR A 123 -15.55 6.44 -8.61
N VAL A 124 -15.52 6.11 -7.31
CA VAL A 124 -16.34 5.02 -6.74
C VAL A 124 -17.83 5.34 -6.88
N ALA A 125 -18.24 6.58 -6.65
CA ALA A 125 -19.64 6.99 -6.84
C ALA A 125 -20.07 6.87 -8.31
N GLU A 126 -19.23 7.28 -9.26
CA GLU A 126 -19.49 7.13 -10.69
C GLU A 126 -19.62 5.65 -11.10
N GLN A 127 -18.73 4.79 -10.60
CA GLN A 127 -18.79 3.35 -10.82
C GLN A 127 -20.08 2.75 -10.24
N ALA A 128 -20.48 3.14 -9.04
CA ALA A 128 -21.73 2.70 -8.43
C ALA A 128 -22.96 3.07 -9.28
N HIS A 129 -22.99 4.29 -9.83
CA HIS A 129 -24.02 4.69 -10.79
C HIS A 129 -23.98 3.85 -12.08
N GLY A 130 -22.78 3.55 -12.60
CA GLY A 130 -22.59 2.68 -13.75
C GLY A 130 -23.16 1.28 -13.53
N VAL A 131 -22.81 0.65 -12.42
CA VAL A 131 -23.32 -0.68 -12.03
C VAL A 131 -24.83 -0.67 -11.89
N GLN A 132 -25.41 0.38 -11.29
CA GLN A 132 -26.86 0.48 -11.14
C GLN A 132 -27.58 0.59 -12.50
N ARG A 133 -27.02 1.35 -13.45
CA ARG A 133 -27.55 1.40 -14.82
C ARG A 133 -27.47 0.04 -15.52
N LEU A 134 -26.33 -0.65 -15.40
CA LEU A 134 -26.16 -2.00 -15.96
C LEU A 134 -27.19 -2.98 -15.39
N LYS A 135 -27.37 -2.98 -14.07
CA LYS A 135 -28.37 -3.80 -13.38
C LYS A 135 -29.78 -3.57 -13.92
N HIS A 136 -30.16 -2.33 -14.17
CA HIS A 136 -31.46 -2.03 -14.77
C HIS A 136 -31.56 -2.61 -16.19
N ARG A 137 -30.55 -2.41 -17.04
CA ARG A 137 -30.57 -2.93 -18.42
C ARG A 137 -30.66 -4.45 -18.47
N CYS A 138 -29.89 -5.16 -17.63
CA CYS A 138 -29.95 -6.62 -17.53
C CYS A 138 -31.36 -7.09 -17.18
N ARG A 139 -32.00 -6.49 -16.17
CA ARG A 139 -33.38 -6.83 -15.79
C ARG A 139 -34.38 -6.63 -16.92
N SER A 140 -34.23 -5.57 -17.71
CA SER A 140 -35.08 -5.32 -18.88
C SER A 140 -34.87 -6.42 -19.93
N SER A 141 -33.60 -6.71 -20.26
CA SER A 141 -33.25 -7.74 -21.23
C SER A 141 -33.73 -9.13 -20.79
N ASP A 142 -33.65 -9.45 -19.51
CA ASP A 142 -34.15 -10.72 -18.97
C ASP A 142 -35.68 -10.83 -19.14
N ALA A 143 -36.41 -9.73 -18.94
CA ALA A 143 -37.85 -9.68 -19.15
C ALA A 143 -38.21 -9.88 -20.64
N ASP A 144 -37.46 -9.25 -21.54
CA ASP A 144 -37.62 -9.39 -22.99
C ASP A 144 -37.33 -10.83 -23.46
N CYS A 145 -36.23 -11.43 -22.99
CA CYS A 145 -35.90 -12.83 -23.24
C CYS A 145 -37.00 -13.77 -22.72
N ALA A 146 -37.51 -13.53 -21.50
CA ALA A 146 -38.61 -14.32 -20.96
C ALA A 146 -39.88 -14.18 -21.81
N ALA A 147 -40.18 -12.99 -22.33
CA ALA A 147 -41.30 -12.78 -23.24
C ALA A 147 -41.12 -13.53 -24.57
N ALA A 148 -39.92 -13.46 -25.17
CA ALA A 148 -39.60 -14.18 -26.40
C ALA A 148 -39.71 -15.71 -26.23
N ILE A 149 -39.21 -16.26 -25.12
CA ILE A 149 -39.32 -17.70 -24.82
C ILE A 149 -40.78 -18.13 -24.72
N ARG A 150 -41.62 -17.35 -24.02
CA ARG A 150 -43.07 -17.63 -23.93
C ARG A 150 -43.72 -17.61 -25.31
N TYR A 151 -43.40 -16.63 -26.14
CA TYR A 151 -43.90 -16.53 -27.51
C TYR A 151 -43.52 -17.76 -28.36
N VAL A 152 -42.24 -18.12 -28.38
CA VAL A 152 -41.75 -19.30 -29.14
C VAL A 152 -42.42 -20.58 -28.66
N THR A 153 -42.60 -20.73 -27.35
CA THR A 153 -43.30 -21.88 -26.77
C THR A 153 -44.75 -21.94 -27.24
N GLN A 154 -45.44 -20.81 -27.25
CA GLN A 154 -46.82 -20.71 -27.74
C GLN A 154 -46.93 -21.04 -29.23
N GLU A 155 -46.06 -20.49 -30.07
CA GLU A 155 -46.04 -20.77 -31.51
C GLU A 155 -45.76 -22.25 -31.80
N ARG A 156 -44.84 -22.86 -31.06
CA ARG A 156 -44.57 -24.30 -31.16
C ARG A 156 -45.82 -25.14 -30.89
N GLU A 157 -46.57 -24.82 -29.83
CA GLU A 157 -47.81 -25.56 -29.52
C GLU A 157 -48.91 -25.31 -30.56
N ARG A 158 -49.03 -24.09 -31.10
CA ARG A 158 -49.93 -23.80 -32.23
C ARG A 158 -49.57 -24.60 -33.48
N MET A 159 -48.28 -24.65 -33.83
CA MET A 159 -47.78 -25.43 -34.97
C MET A 159 -48.05 -26.92 -34.78
N LYS A 160 -47.78 -27.45 -33.57
CA LYS A 160 -48.08 -28.85 -33.21
C LYS A 160 -49.57 -29.15 -33.38
N ALA A 161 -50.46 -28.30 -32.87
CA ALA A 161 -51.90 -28.45 -33.05
C ALA A 161 -52.30 -28.43 -34.54
N GLY A 162 -51.80 -27.48 -35.32
CA GLY A 162 -52.03 -27.40 -36.77
C GLY A 162 -51.60 -28.67 -37.51
N LEU A 163 -50.42 -29.22 -37.16
CA LEU A 163 -49.93 -30.46 -37.73
C LEU A 163 -50.80 -31.67 -37.36
N THR A 164 -51.31 -31.75 -36.12
CA THR A 164 -52.23 -32.83 -35.73
C THR A 164 -53.51 -32.82 -36.57
N VAL A 165 -54.08 -31.63 -36.83
CA VAL A 165 -55.27 -31.46 -37.67
C VAL A 165 -54.97 -31.86 -39.12
N TYR A 166 -53.83 -31.41 -39.66
CA TYR A 166 -53.41 -31.77 -41.02
C TYR A 166 -53.22 -33.29 -41.16
N ASN A 167 -52.51 -33.92 -40.21
CA ASN A 167 -52.29 -35.36 -40.22
C ASN A 167 -53.61 -36.14 -40.13
N ALA A 168 -54.61 -35.65 -39.40
CA ALA A 168 -55.94 -36.27 -39.37
C ALA A 168 -56.63 -36.20 -40.74
N LYS A 169 -56.60 -35.05 -41.41
CA LYS A 169 -57.12 -34.91 -42.78
C LYS A 169 -56.40 -35.81 -43.78
N LEU A 170 -55.08 -35.91 -43.67
CA LEU A 170 -54.28 -36.77 -44.55
C LEU A 170 -54.65 -38.25 -44.37
N ARG A 171 -54.82 -38.71 -43.12
CA ARG A 171 -55.30 -40.08 -42.84
C ARG A 171 -56.67 -40.32 -43.44
N GLN A 172 -57.61 -39.39 -43.24
CA GLN A 172 -58.94 -39.47 -43.85
C GLN A 172 -58.87 -39.60 -45.37
N TYR A 173 -58.06 -38.76 -46.03
CA TYR A 173 -57.88 -38.79 -47.49
C TYR A 173 -57.33 -40.14 -47.97
N LEU A 174 -56.34 -40.70 -47.25
CA LEU A 174 -55.76 -42.01 -47.58
C LEU A 174 -56.78 -43.15 -47.39
N GLU A 175 -57.54 -43.14 -46.29
CA GLU A 175 -58.59 -44.14 -46.02
C GLU A 175 -59.71 -44.11 -47.07
N GLU A 176 -60.14 -42.91 -47.49
CA GLU A 176 -61.11 -42.73 -48.57
C GLU A 176 -60.60 -43.29 -49.91
N HIS A 177 -59.30 -43.11 -50.20
CA HIS A 177 -58.68 -43.63 -51.41
C HIS A 177 -58.44 -45.17 -51.36
N ASP A 178 -58.23 -45.75 -50.18
CA ASP A 178 -58.07 -47.19 -49.99
C ASP A 178 -59.40 -47.96 -50.03
N ARG A 179 -60.53 -47.36 -49.62
CA ARG A 179 -61.87 -47.98 -49.69
C ARG A 179 -62.34 -48.38 -51.10
N GLY A 180 -61.70 -47.86 -52.14
CA GLY A 180 -61.97 -48.21 -53.55
C GLY A 180 -61.05 -49.28 -54.15
N LYS A 181 -60.05 -49.78 -53.41
CA LYS A 181 -59.06 -50.76 -53.89
C LYS A 181 -58.91 -51.94 -52.94
N VAL A 182 -59.95 -52.78 -52.85
CA VAL A 182 -59.74 -54.20 -52.52
C VAL A 182 -59.39 -54.91 -53.83
N GLY A 183 -58.12 -54.81 -54.22
CA GLY A 183 -57.60 -55.45 -55.41
C GLY A 183 -56.11 -55.68 -55.23
N SER A 184 -55.69 -56.93 -55.45
CA SER A 184 -54.32 -57.44 -55.34
C SER A 184 -53.25 -56.40 -55.69
N PRO A 185 -52.11 -56.34 -54.96
CA PRO A 185 -51.03 -55.41 -55.24
C PRO A 185 -50.74 -55.39 -56.75
N SER A 186 -50.75 -54.22 -57.38
CA SER A 186 -50.57 -54.14 -58.83
C SER A 186 -49.26 -54.85 -59.22
N LEU A 187 -49.17 -55.38 -60.44
CA LEU A 187 -47.96 -56.03 -60.95
C LEU A 187 -46.69 -55.20 -60.70
N ARG A 188 -46.80 -53.87 -60.74
CA ARG A 188 -45.71 -52.94 -60.44
C ARG A 188 -45.33 -52.92 -58.95
N VAL A 189 -46.28 -53.02 -58.04
CA VAL A 189 -46.01 -53.11 -56.59
C VAL A 189 -45.36 -54.44 -56.24
N ASN A 190 -45.82 -55.56 -56.82
CA ASN A 190 -45.19 -56.86 -56.63
C ASN A 190 -43.75 -56.88 -57.20
N ALA A 191 -43.53 -56.30 -58.38
CA ALA A 191 -42.19 -56.16 -58.94
C ALA A 191 -41.26 -55.33 -58.04
N LEU A 192 -41.74 -54.20 -57.52
CA LEU A 192 -40.98 -53.37 -56.57
C LEU A 192 -40.71 -54.09 -55.25
N LEU A 193 -41.63 -54.93 -54.77
CA LEU A 193 -41.42 -55.73 -53.57
C LEU A 193 -40.31 -56.77 -53.79
N ILE A 194 -40.34 -57.46 -54.93
CA ILE A 194 -39.29 -58.41 -55.34
C ILE A 194 -37.95 -57.69 -55.49
N GLU A 195 -37.93 -56.52 -56.13
CA GLU A 195 -36.73 -55.70 -56.25
C GLU A 195 -36.20 -55.24 -54.89
N ASN A 196 -37.06 -54.81 -53.97
CA ASN A 196 -36.67 -54.42 -52.61
C ASN A 196 -36.07 -55.60 -51.82
N THR A 197 -36.63 -56.80 -51.97
CA THR A 197 -36.03 -58.01 -51.37
C THR A 197 -34.66 -58.33 -51.98
N SER A 198 -34.49 -58.11 -53.29
CA SER A 198 -33.20 -58.25 -53.97
C SER A 198 -32.17 -57.23 -53.46
N LEU A 199 -32.56 -55.96 -53.35
CA LEU A 199 -31.72 -54.88 -52.82
C LEU A 199 -31.33 -55.12 -51.36
N ARG A 200 -32.24 -55.64 -50.53
CA ARG A 200 -31.90 -56.02 -49.15
C ARG A 200 -30.86 -57.14 -49.11
N ARG A 201 -30.99 -58.16 -49.96
CA ARG A 201 -29.98 -59.21 -50.09
C ARG A 201 -28.64 -58.64 -50.55
N ALA A 202 -28.63 -57.81 -51.59
CA ALA A 202 -27.42 -57.15 -52.08
C ALA A 202 -26.76 -56.26 -51.00
N LYS A 203 -27.56 -55.49 -50.25
CA LYS A 203 -27.08 -54.67 -49.12
C LYS A 203 -26.51 -55.53 -48.00
N SER A 204 -27.11 -56.69 -47.71
CA SER A 204 -26.58 -57.64 -46.74
C SER A 204 -25.23 -58.22 -47.17
N VAL A 205 -25.11 -58.62 -48.44
CA VAL A 205 -23.84 -59.12 -49.03
C VAL A 205 -22.75 -58.05 -49.00
N LEU A 206 -23.09 -56.79 -49.34
CA LEU A 206 -22.14 -55.67 -49.26
C LEU A 206 -21.69 -55.42 -47.83
N ARG A 207 -22.59 -55.46 -46.84
CA ARG A 207 -22.22 -55.33 -45.43
C ARG A 207 -21.30 -56.48 -44.96
N GLN A 208 -21.58 -57.70 -45.41
CA GLN A 208 -20.75 -58.86 -45.09
C GLN A 208 -19.35 -58.73 -45.69
N ASN A 209 -19.22 -58.44 -47.00
CA ASN A 209 -17.93 -58.18 -47.66
C ASN A 209 -17.17 -57.02 -46.99
N SER A 210 -17.89 -55.95 -46.63
CA SER A 210 -17.30 -54.81 -45.93
C SER A 210 -16.74 -55.23 -44.56
N ALA A 211 -17.45 -56.07 -43.81
CA ALA A 211 -16.99 -56.61 -42.53
C ALA A 211 -15.80 -57.57 -42.66
N GLU A 212 -15.79 -58.44 -43.68
CA GLU A 212 -14.67 -59.34 -44.01
C GLU A 212 -13.39 -58.57 -44.37
N HIS A 213 -13.52 -57.36 -44.91
CA HIS A 213 -12.41 -56.45 -45.23
C HIS A 213 -12.16 -55.35 -44.18
N GLY A 214 -12.81 -55.41 -43.01
CA GLY A 214 -12.61 -54.46 -41.90
C GLY A 214 -13.15 -53.04 -42.14
N LEU A 215 -13.99 -52.83 -43.16
CA LEU A 215 -14.60 -51.55 -43.50
C LEU A 215 -15.99 -51.46 -42.86
N ASN A 216 -16.24 -50.44 -42.03
CA ASN A 216 -17.58 -50.16 -41.50
C ASN A 216 -18.25 -49.05 -42.33
N THR A 217 -19.14 -49.45 -43.25
CA THR A 217 -19.79 -48.53 -44.20
C THR A 217 -20.67 -47.48 -43.49
N ASP A 218 -21.31 -47.84 -42.37
CA ASP A 218 -22.15 -46.91 -41.60
C ASP A 218 -21.29 -45.85 -40.91
N ALA A 219 -20.14 -46.24 -40.34
CA ALA A 219 -19.17 -45.29 -39.78
C ALA A 219 -18.53 -44.39 -40.83
N MET A 220 -18.28 -44.92 -42.04
CA MET A 220 -17.76 -44.15 -43.16
C MET A 220 -18.76 -43.09 -43.64
N ILE A 221 -20.04 -43.45 -43.82
CA ILE A 221 -21.10 -42.49 -44.20
C ILE A 221 -21.25 -41.38 -43.15
N LEU A 222 -21.30 -41.76 -41.87
CA LEU A 222 -21.38 -40.80 -40.77
C LEU A 222 -20.17 -39.85 -40.77
N SER A 223 -18.95 -40.38 -40.95
CA SER A 223 -17.72 -39.58 -41.05
C SER A 223 -17.71 -38.63 -42.25
N THR A 224 -18.19 -39.05 -43.42
CA THR A 224 -18.29 -38.19 -44.62
C THR A 224 -19.30 -37.05 -44.44
N THR A 225 -20.34 -37.24 -43.62
CA THR A 225 -21.29 -36.19 -43.24
C THR A 225 -20.86 -35.36 -42.03
N GLY A 226 -19.68 -35.63 -41.45
CA GLY A 226 -19.17 -34.93 -40.27
C GLY A 226 -19.89 -35.29 -38.95
N LEU A 227 -20.64 -36.39 -38.92
CA LEU A 227 -21.42 -36.85 -37.78
C LEU A 227 -20.69 -38.02 -37.09
N SER A 228 -20.58 -37.97 -35.76
CA SER A 228 -20.10 -39.10 -34.95
C SER A 228 -21.29 -39.91 -34.42
N ALA A 229 -21.20 -41.24 -34.47
CA ALA A 229 -22.22 -42.15 -33.92
C ALA A 229 -22.50 -41.91 -32.42
N SER A 230 -21.55 -41.31 -31.68
CA SER A 230 -21.66 -40.97 -30.27
C SER A 230 -22.48 -39.71 -29.97
N GLY A 231 -22.87 -38.95 -30.99
CA GLY A 231 -23.63 -37.70 -30.85
C GLY A 231 -25.10 -37.79 -31.27
N LEU A 232 -25.56 -38.97 -31.67
CA LEU A 232 -26.93 -39.21 -32.10
C LEU A 232 -27.69 -39.95 -30.98
N ASP A 233 -28.78 -39.34 -30.54
CA ASP A 233 -29.72 -39.96 -29.62
C ASP A 233 -30.61 -40.95 -30.39
N TRP A 234 -30.41 -42.24 -30.17
CA TRP A 234 -31.05 -43.32 -30.93
C TRP A 234 -32.42 -43.73 -30.36
N GLU A 235 -32.86 -43.14 -29.23
CA GLU A 235 -34.16 -43.42 -28.61
C GLU A 235 -35.39 -43.25 -29.54
N PRO A 236 -35.46 -42.29 -30.48
CA PRO A 236 -36.65 -42.11 -31.32
C PRO A 236 -36.88 -43.23 -32.35
N LEU A 237 -35.89 -44.09 -32.60
CA LEU A 237 -35.95 -45.17 -33.59
C LEU A 237 -36.24 -46.55 -32.97
N GLY A 238 -36.44 -46.64 -31.65
CA GLY A 238 -36.84 -47.86 -30.96
C GLY A 238 -35.77 -48.97 -30.93
N LEU A 239 -34.51 -48.63 -31.16
CA LEU A 239 -33.37 -49.56 -31.08
C LEU A 239 -32.52 -49.19 -29.86
N GLY A 240 -32.87 -49.77 -28.71
CA GLY A 240 -32.07 -49.69 -27.49
C GLY A 240 -30.72 -50.37 -27.66
N LEU A 241 -29.67 -49.71 -27.17
CA LEU A 241 -28.30 -50.21 -27.14
C LEU A 241 -28.15 -51.30 -26.05
N ASP A 242 -28.24 -52.56 -26.45
CA ASP A 242 -27.78 -53.66 -25.58
C ASP A 242 -26.27 -53.54 -25.37
N HIS A 243 -25.90 -53.40 -24.10
CA HIS A 243 -24.52 -53.26 -23.64
C HIS A 243 -23.73 -54.55 -23.88
N GLY A 244 -22.73 -54.49 -24.76
CA GLY A 244 -21.76 -55.56 -24.98
C GLY A 244 -20.35 -55.00 -25.09
N HIS A 245 -19.53 -55.29 -24.08
CA HIS A 245 -18.11 -54.96 -23.99
C HIS A 245 -17.30 -55.31 -25.25
N SER A 246 -16.72 -54.30 -25.91
CA SER A 246 -15.41 -54.41 -26.56
C SER A 246 -14.86 -53.02 -26.90
N SER A 247 -13.90 -52.54 -26.12
CA SER A 247 -13.00 -51.45 -26.54
C SER A 247 -12.06 -51.99 -27.63
N PRO A 248 -11.82 -51.25 -28.73
CA PRO A 248 -10.45 -50.74 -28.97
C PRO A 248 -10.39 -49.50 -29.92
N PRO A 249 -9.21 -49.04 -30.36
CA PRO A 249 -8.07 -48.55 -29.61
C PRO A 249 -7.95 -47.01 -29.71
N ALA A 250 -7.22 -46.41 -28.77
CA ALA A 250 -6.94 -44.98 -28.73
C ALA A 250 -6.11 -44.52 -29.95
N ALA A 251 -6.77 -43.95 -30.95
CA ALA A 251 -6.15 -43.02 -31.89
C ALA A 251 -6.24 -41.61 -31.28
N LYS A 252 -5.13 -41.14 -30.70
CA LYS A 252 -4.93 -39.74 -30.31
C LYS A 252 -4.99 -38.87 -31.57
N LEU A 253 -6.17 -38.36 -31.90
CA LEU A 253 -6.35 -37.19 -32.75
C LEU A 253 -6.69 -36.01 -31.83
N SER A 254 -5.65 -35.24 -31.51
CA SER A 254 -5.75 -33.98 -30.79
C SER A 254 -6.46 -32.95 -31.68
N LEU A 255 -7.79 -32.94 -31.64
CA LEU A 255 -8.61 -31.83 -32.11
C LEU A 255 -9.13 -31.08 -30.88
N ARG A 256 -8.38 -30.08 -30.41
CA ARG A 256 -8.90 -29.08 -29.45
C ARG A 256 -9.96 -28.26 -30.17
N MET A 257 -11.20 -28.75 -30.16
CA MET A 257 -12.37 -27.93 -30.47
C MET A 257 -12.91 -27.37 -29.16
N LEU A 258 -12.75 -26.05 -29.01
CA LEU A 258 -13.42 -25.27 -27.97
C LEU A 258 -14.94 -25.43 -28.13
N GLY A 259 -15.52 -26.28 -27.29
CA GLY A 259 -16.96 -26.28 -27.03
C GLY A 259 -17.34 -25.11 -26.11
N GLN A 260 -18.48 -24.50 -26.39
CA GLN A 260 -19.09 -23.28 -25.82
C GLN A 260 -19.21 -23.16 -24.28
N ARG A 261 -18.58 -24.03 -23.48
CA ARG A 261 -18.42 -23.86 -22.02
C ARG A 261 -17.06 -23.25 -21.63
N GLY A 262 -16.11 -23.14 -22.56
CA GLY A 262 -14.78 -22.54 -22.31
C GLY A 262 -14.75 -21.01 -22.29
N LEU A 263 -15.78 -20.32 -22.81
CA LEU A 263 -15.83 -18.86 -22.87
C LEU A 263 -16.27 -18.19 -21.56
N CYS A 264 -16.90 -18.91 -20.64
CA CYS A 264 -17.20 -18.40 -19.29
C CYS A 264 -16.05 -18.59 -18.30
N ALA A 265 -15.15 -19.55 -18.52
CA ALA A 265 -14.02 -19.80 -17.62
C ALA A 265 -12.79 -18.92 -17.95
N PHE A 266 -12.67 -18.43 -19.18
CA PHE A 266 -11.54 -17.57 -19.58
C PHE A 266 -11.71 -16.12 -19.14
N THR A 267 -12.95 -15.62 -19.08
CA THR A 267 -13.25 -14.25 -18.62
C THR A 267 -13.09 -14.07 -17.11
N TYR A 268 -13.33 -15.11 -16.30
CA TYR A 268 -13.06 -15.05 -14.85
C TYR A 268 -11.58 -15.20 -14.49
N ARG A 269 -10.78 -15.90 -15.31
CA ARG A 269 -9.35 -16.09 -15.04
C ARG A 269 -8.46 -14.93 -15.48
N CYS A 270 -8.90 -14.12 -16.46
CA CYS A 270 -8.20 -12.88 -16.83
C CYS A 270 -8.45 -11.71 -15.88
N VAL A 271 -9.55 -11.71 -15.11
CA VAL A 271 -9.82 -10.66 -14.10
C VAL A 271 -9.14 -10.96 -12.75
N GLY A 272 -8.92 -12.24 -12.42
CA GLY A 272 -8.19 -12.63 -11.20
C GLY A 272 -6.67 -12.37 -11.26
N PHE A 273 -6.06 -12.42 -12.44
CA PHE A 273 -4.60 -12.22 -12.59
C PHE A 273 -4.16 -10.75 -12.59
N VAL A 274 -5.09 -9.79 -12.68
CA VAL A 274 -4.78 -8.35 -12.67
C VAL A 274 -4.86 -7.76 -11.26
N ILE A 275 -5.39 -8.49 -10.27
CA ILE A 275 -5.49 -8.02 -8.87
C ILE A 275 -4.39 -8.60 -7.96
N GLU A 276 -3.73 -9.71 -8.34
CA GLU A 276 -2.55 -10.23 -7.61
C GLU A 276 -1.20 -9.69 -8.10
N GLY A 277 -1.20 -8.74 -9.05
CA GLY A 277 0.02 -8.12 -9.61
C GLY A 277 0.31 -6.70 -9.11
N ILE A 278 -0.43 -6.20 -8.11
CA ILE A 278 -0.22 -4.88 -7.48
C ILE A 278 -0.41 -4.99 -5.95
N SER A 279 0.40 -5.83 -5.31
CA SER A 279 0.75 -5.75 -3.88
C SER A 279 2.17 -6.26 -3.69
#